data_AF-A0A4U0XL14-F1
#
_entry.id   AF-A0A4U0XL14-F1
#
_cell.length_a   1.000
_cell.length_b   1.000
_cell.length_c   1.000
_cell.angle_alpha   90.00
_cell.angle_beta   90.00
_cell.angle_gamma   90.00
#
_symmetry.space_group_name_H-M   'P 1'
#
loop_
_entity.id
_entity.type
_entity.pdbx_description
1 polymer ?
#
loop_
_entity_poly.entity_id
_entity_poly.type
_entity_poly.pdbx_seq_one_letter_code
_entity_poly.pdbx_strand_id
1 'polypeptide(L)'
;MPSSSTRTTHLERHIQHLFRQTYFRLYHANEDRTNAILLQHYADVLEMPGPELLANYLRPSHDRRVQSAGDFASEEASWKAFVAGVEKAEWKWKMAGVVECLHDVGTALKVVGREREAGRWWEMSEDVRRFYDV
;
A
#
# COMPACT_ATOMS: atom_id res chain seq x y z
N MET A 1 -5.40 -27.91 -12.34
CA MET A 1 -5.70 -26.47 -12.27
C MET A 1 -5.03 -25.93 -11.02
N PRO A 2 -4.03 -25.05 -11.12
CA PRO A 2 -3.48 -24.41 -9.92
C PRO A 2 -4.56 -23.50 -9.34
N SER A 3 -4.85 -23.71 -8.05
CA SER A 3 -5.97 -23.14 -7.33
C SER A 3 -6.00 -21.62 -7.41
N SER A 4 -7.16 -21.09 -7.83
CA SER A 4 -7.46 -19.65 -7.87
C SER A 4 -7.18 -18.95 -6.53
N SER A 5 -7.20 -19.68 -5.41
CA SER A 5 -6.94 -19.18 -4.07
C SER A 5 -5.53 -18.62 -3.86
N THR A 6 -4.48 -19.26 -4.41
CA THR A 6 -3.09 -18.83 -4.13
C THR A 6 -2.72 -17.53 -4.84
N ARG A 7 -3.26 -17.32 -6.05
CA ARG A 7 -3.05 -16.11 -6.84
C ARG A 7 -3.74 -14.90 -6.20
N THR A 8 -4.95 -15.11 -5.66
CA THR A 8 -5.69 -14.08 -4.94
C THR A 8 -4.95 -13.67 -3.66
N THR A 9 -4.43 -14.62 -2.87
CA THR A 9 -3.64 -14.32 -1.66
C THR A 9 -2.33 -13.58 -1.96
N HIS A 10 -1.63 -13.91 -3.05
CA HIS A 10 -0.42 -13.18 -3.44
C HIS A 10 -0.74 -11.73 -3.84
N LEU A 11 -1.82 -11.51 -4.59
CA LEU A 11 -2.20 -10.17 -5.02
C LEU A 11 -2.71 -9.31 -3.85
N GLU A 12 -3.47 -9.89 -2.92
CA GLU A 12 -3.90 -9.22 -1.69
C GLU A 12 -2.71 -8.73 -0.87
N ARG A 13 -1.66 -9.56 -0.72
CA ARG A 13 -0.41 -9.17 -0.06
C ARG A 13 0.31 -8.06 -0.80
N HIS A 14 0.29 -8.10 -2.14
CA HIS A 14 0.90 -7.04 -2.95
C HIS A 14 0.17 -5.70 -2.78
N ILE A 15 -1.16 -5.70 -2.82
CA ILE A 15 -1.98 -4.50 -2.55
C ILE A 15 -1.70 -3.97 -1.14
N GLN A 16 -1.63 -4.85 -0.14
CA GLN A 16 -1.28 -4.48 1.24
C GLN A 16 0.12 -3.86 1.32
N HIS A 17 1.10 -4.42 0.60
CA HIS A 17 2.45 -3.87 0.55
C HIS A 17 2.47 -2.46 -0.04
N LEU A 18 1.80 -2.26 -1.19
CA LEU A 18 1.70 -0.95 -1.83
C LEU A 18 0.99 0.08 -0.95
N PHE A 19 -0.08 -0.32 -0.26
CA PHE A 19 -0.77 0.54 0.72
C PHE A 19 0.19 0.99 1.83
N ARG A 20 0.93 0.06 2.45
CA ARG A 20 1.92 0.37 3.49
C ARG A 20 2.96 1.37 3.00
N GLN A 21 3.50 1.15 1.80
CA GLN A 21 4.48 2.05 1.22
C GLN A 21 3.92 3.44 0.97
N THR A 22 2.70 3.53 0.42
CA THR A 22 1.99 4.79 0.16
C THR A 22 1.75 5.55 1.46
N TYR A 23 1.22 4.88 2.48
CA TYR A 23 0.90 5.47 3.78
C TYR A 23 2.14 6.08 4.45
N PHE A 24 3.24 5.33 4.51
CA PHE A 24 4.46 5.82 5.16
C PHE A 24 5.09 7.00 4.41
N ARG A 25 5.07 6.98 3.07
CA ARG A 25 5.58 8.12 2.29
C ARG A 25 4.78 9.39 2.55
N LEU A 26 3.44 9.31 2.60
CA LEU A 26 2.56 10.43 2.92
C LEU A 26 2.76 10.92 4.36
N TYR A 27 2.83 10.00 5.32
CA TYR A 27 3.08 10.33 6.73
C TYR A 27 4.39 11.12 6.90
N HIS A 28 5.49 10.63 6.32
CA HIS A 28 6.80 11.31 6.39
C HIS A 28 6.92 12.53 5.47
N ALA A 29 5.94 12.77 4.60
CA ALA A 29 5.79 14.01 3.84
C ALA A 29 4.93 15.05 4.58
N ASN A 30 4.35 14.69 5.74
CA ASN A 30 3.37 15.47 6.50
C ASN A 30 2.06 15.74 5.73
N GLU A 31 1.68 14.82 4.84
CA GLU A 31 0.47 14.92 4.02
C GLU A 31 -0.75 14.26 4.66
N ASP A 32 -1.10 14.72 5.87
CA ASP A 32 -2.11 14.07 6.74
C ASP A 32 -3.48 13.93 6.07
N ARG A 33 -3.92 14.95 5.33
CA ARG A 33 -5.21 14.93 4.63
C ARG A 33 -5.25 13.85 3.55
N THR A 34 -4.23 13.78 2.70
CA THR A 34 -4.13 12.76 1.66
C THR A 34 -4.01 11.37 2.26
N ASN A 35 -3.28 11.26 3.39
CA ASN A 35 -3.14 10.00 4.11
C ASN A 35 -4.47 9.51 4.72
N ALA A 36 -5.30 10.42 5.22
CA ALA A 36 -6.64 10.10 5.71
C ALA A 36 -7.58 9.61 4.58
N ILE A 37 -7.51 10.23 3.41
CA ILE A 37 -8.28 9.81 2.22
C ILE A 37 -7.83 8.41 1.77
N LEU A 38 -6.52 8.17 1.71
CA LEU A 38 -5.94 6.86 1.40
C LEU A 38 -6.47 5.79 2.36
N LEU A 39 -6.44 6.06 3.66
CA LEU A 39 -6.94 5.16 4.69
C LEU A 39 -8.40 4.80 4.47
N GLN A 40 -9.25 5.79 4.17
CA GLN A 40 -10.67 5.55 3.90
C GLN A 40 -10.86 4.67 2.67
N HIS A 41 -10.15 4.96 1.56
CA HIS A 41 -10.26 4.15 0.35
C HIS A 41 -9.82 2.72 0.56
N TYR A 42 -8.77 2.49 1.35
CA TYR A 42 -8.31 1.14 1.65
C TYR A 42 -9.24 0.42 2.64
N ALA A 43 -9.80 1.13 3.61
CA ALA A 43 -10.84 0.62 4.51
C ALA A 43 -12.09 0.16 3.75
N ASP A 44 -12.56 0.95 2.79
CA ASP A 44 -13.69 0.60 1.91
C ASP A 44 -13.37 -0.63 1.06
N VAL A 45 -12.12 -0.77 0.61
CA VAL A 45 -11.67 -1.94 -0.17
C VAL A 45 -11.72 -3.21 0.67
N LEU A 46 -11.34 -3.14 1.95
CA LEU A 46 -11.29 -4.27 2.87
C LEU A 46 -12.57 -4.46 3.69
N GLU A 47 -13.57 -3.60 3.51
CA GLU A 47 -14.81 -3.57 4.31
C GLU A 47 -14.52 -3.57 5.83
N MET A 48 -13.50 -2.81 6.25
CA MET A 48 -13.01 -2.83 7.63
C MET A 48 -12.88 -1.42 8.25
N PRO A 49 -12.98 -1.28 9.58
CA PRO A 49 -12.75 -0.01 10.25
C PRO A 49 -11.29 0.47 10.15
N GLY A 50 -11.09 1.78 9.95
CA GLY A 50 -9.76 2.39 9.88
C GLY A 50 -8.79 2.08 11.05
N PRO A 51 -9.23 2.05 12.33
CA PRO A 51 -8.36 1.67 13.44
C PRO A 51 -7.83 0.23 13.35
N GLU A 52 -8.68 -0.71 12.92
CA GLU A 52 -8.28 -2.11 12.71
C GLU A 52 -7.35 -2.26 11.51
N LEU A 53 -7.56 -1.43 10.49
CA LEU A 53 -6.70 -1.38 9.32
C LEU A 53 -5.28 -0.97 9.71
N LEU A 54 -5.13 0.09 10.52
CA LEU A 54 -3.82 0.53 10.99
C LEU A 54 -3.11 -0.53 11.83
N ALA A 55 -3.83 -1.16 12.76
CA ALA A 55 -3.27 -2.17 13.66
C ALA A 55 -2.79 -3.42 12.91
N ASN A 56 -3.55 -3.86 11.91
CA ASN A 56 -3.30 -5.14 11.23
C ASN A 56 -2.48 -4.99 9.94
N TYR A 57 -2.43 -3.80 9.34
CA TYR A 57 -1.90 -3.62 7.99
C TYR A 57 -0.72 -2.66 7.90
N LEU A 58 -0.30 -1.94 8.96
CA LEU A 58 0.88 -1.04 8.87
C LEU A 58 2.23 -1.73 9.01
N ARG A 59 2.29 -2.85 9.74
CA ARG A 59 3.54 -3.60 9.95
C ARG A 59 3.48 -4.96 9.24
N PRO A 60 4.64 -5.53 8.86
CA PRO A 60 4.74 -6.92 8.47
C PRO A 60 3.99 -7.81 9.47
N SER A 61 3.06 -8.59 8.95
CA SER A 61 2.19 -9.47 9.74
C SER A 61 2.67 -10.90 9.55
N HIS A 62 3.12 -11.54 10.63
CA HIS A 62 3.61 -12.91 10.57
C HIS A 62 2.46 -13.91 10.45
N ASP A 63 2.21 -14.42 9.25
CA ASP A 63 1.30 -15.55 9.03
C ASP A 63 2.08 -16.87 8.94
N ARG A 64 2.13 -17.59 10.06
CA ARG A 64 2.84 -18.88 10.18
C ARG A 64 2.31 -19.98 9.27
N ARG A 65 1.12 -19.81 8.66
CA ARG A 65 0.56 -20.79 7.71
C ARG A 65 1.21 -20.69 6.33
N VAL A 66 1.85 -19.56 6.03
CA VAL A 66 2.30 -19.24 4.67
C VAL A 66 3.73 -18.68 4.63
N GLN A 67 4.25 -18.16 5.75
CA GLN A 67 5.62 -17.68 5.88
C GLN A 67 6.37 -18.51 6.92
N SER A 68 7.62 -18.86 6.60
CA SER A 68 8.54 -19.37 7.61
C SER A 68 9.04 -18.22 8.50
N ALA A 69 9.63 -18.58 9.65
CA ALA A 69 10.28 -17.59 10.51
C ALA A 69 11.41 -16.82 9.79
N GLY A 70 12.10 -17.47 8.84
CA GLY A 70 13.13 -16.82 8.03
C GLY A 70 12.55 -15.82 7.03
N ASP A 71 11.45 -16.18 6.36
CA ASP A 71 10.76 -15.28 5.42
C ASP A 71 10.25 -14.04 6.13
N PHE A 72 9.64 -14.21 7.30
CA PHE A 72 9.15 -13.10 8.12
C PHE A 72 10.30 -12.18 8.57
N ALA A 73 11.41 -12.74 9.05
CA ALA A 73 12.56 -11.94 9.47
C ALA A 73 13.16 -11.14 8.29
N SER A 74 13.21 -11.73 7.10
CA SER A 74 13.67 -11.05 5.88
C SER A 74 12.70 -9.93 5.45
N GLU A 75 11.39 -10.17 5.50
CA GLU A 75 10.38 -9.13 5.24
C GLU A 75 10.50 -8.00 6.25
N GLU A 76 10.62 -8.30 7.54
CA GLU A 76 10.75 -7.30 8.60
C GLU A 76 12.01 -6.45 8.42
N ALA A 77 13.14 -7.07 8.08
CA ALA A 77 14.38 -6.35 7.79
C ALA A 77 14.24 -5.44 6.57
N SER A 78 13.63 -5.95 5.49
CA SER A 78 13.38 -5.19 4.27
C SER A 78 12.45 -4.00 4.53
N TRP A 79 11.43 -4.21 5.36
CA TRP A 79 10.51 -3.17 5.79
C TRP A 79 11.20 -2.08 6.62
N LYS A 80 12.02 -2.46 7.60
CA LYS A 80 12.81 -1.51 8.40
C LYS A 80 13.77 -0.70 7.53
N ALA A 81 14.43 -1.33 6.57
CA ALA A 81 15.30 -0.65 5.61
C ALA A 81 14.53 0.33 4.73
N PHE A 82 13.34 -0.05 4.25
CA PHE A 82 12.43 0.83 3.52
C PHE A 82 12.04 2.06 4.35
N VAL A 83 11.59 1.87 5.59
CA VAL A 83 11.19 2.99 6.48
C VAL A 83 12.35 3.96 6.68
N ALA A 84 13.55 3.45 6.99
CA ALA A 84 14.74 4.28 7.13
C ALA A 84 15.12 5.01 5.83
N GLY A 85 14.87 4.40 4.67
CA GLY A 85 15.05 5.02 3.36
C GLY A 85 14.04 6.14 3.11
N VAL A 86 12.76 5.94 3.43
CA VAL A 86 11.71 6.96 3.31
C VAL A 86 11.99 8.13 4.23
N GLU A 87 12.39 7.90 5.48
CA GLU A 87 12.72 8.98 6.43
C GLU A 87 13.80 9.91 5.88
N LYS A 88 14.82 9.35 5.22
CA LYS A 88 15.94 10.09 4.63
C LYS A 88 15.63 10.68 3.25
N ALA A 89 14.60 10.20 2.57
CA ALA A 89 14.27 10.66 1.23
C ALA A 89 13.78 12.10 1.24
N GLU A 90 14.17 12.86 0.21
CA GLU A 90 13.58 14.18 -0.02
C GLU A 90 12.09 14.06 -0.35
N TRP A 91 11.35 15.10 -0.01
CA TRP A 91 9.90 15.14 -0.20
C TRP A 91 9.47 14.81 -1.65
N LYS A 92 10.18 15.32 -2.67
CA LYS A 92 9.85 15.06 -4.08
C LYS A 92 9.85 13.56 -4.41
N TRP A 93 10.85 12.83 -3.90
CA TRP A 93 10.97 11.38 -4.09
C TRP A 93 9.96 10.59 -3.26
N LYS A 94 9.55 11.11 -2.10
CA LYS A 94 8.42 10.54 -1.34
C LYS A 94 7.16 10.61 -2.20
N MET A 95 6.86 11.77 -2.78
CA MET A 95 5.64 11.98 -3.56
C MET A 95 5.63 11.26 -4.91
N ALA A 96 6.74 11.22 -5.64
CA ALA A 96 6.85 10.40 -6.85
C ALA A 96 6.55 8.91 -6.54
N GLY A 97 7.12 8.39 -5.44
CA GLY A 97 6.83 7.04 -4.99
C GLY A 97 5.37 6.81 -4.54
N VAL A 98 4.69 7.83 -4.00
CA VAL A 98 3.25 7.77 -3.71
C VAL A 98 2.45 7.59 -5.00
N VAL A 99 2.75 8.39 -6.03
CA VAL A 99 2.08 8.33 -7.33
C VAL A 99 2.19 6.94 -7.94
N GLU A 100 3.40 6.36 -7.95
CA GLU A 100 3.66 5.01 -8.45
C GLU A 100 2.86 3.96 -7.67
N CYS A 101 2.93 3.99 -6.33
CA CYS A 101 2.22 2.99 -5.50
C CYS A 101 0.70 3.06 -5.71
N LEU A 102 0.11 4.27 -5.77
CA LEU A 102 -1.32 4.45 -6.02
C LEU A 102 -1.72 3.88 -7.39
N HIS A 103 -0.91 4.13 -8.42
CA HIS A 103 -1.15 3.62 -9.76
C HIS A 103 -1.10 2.08 -9.80
N ASP A 104 -0.14 1.48 -9.10
CA ASP A 104 0.03 0.03 -9.03
C ASP A 104 -1.11 -0.64 -8.25
N VAL A 105 -1.65 0.01 -7.20
CA VAL A 105 -2.85 -0.48 -6.51
C VAL A 105 -4.04 -0.50 -7.46
N GLY A 106 -4.27 0.58 -8.21
CA GLY A 106 -5.34 0.63 -9.21
C GLY A 106 -5.19 -0.50 -10.25
N THR A 107 -3.96 -0.75 -10.69
CA THR A 107 -3.65 -1.84 -11.62
C THR A 107 -3.95 -3.21 -11.02
N ALA A 108 -3.54 -3.45 -9.77
CA ALA A 108 -3.81 -4.70 -9.07
C ALA A 108 -5.32 -4.92 -8.85
N LEU A 109 -6.07 -3.88 -8.48
CA LEU A 109 -7.53 -3.94 -8.31
C LEU A 109 -8.25 -4.27 -9.62
N LYS A 110 -7.80 -3.69 -10.73
CA LYS A 110 -8.33 -4.03 -12.07
C LYS A 110 -8.14 -5.52 -12.37
N VAL A 111 -6.98 -6.09 -12.05
CA VAL A 111 -6.66 -7.51 -12.30
C VAL A 111 -7.62 -8.46 -11.55
N VAL A 112 -8.16 -8.07 -10.40
CA VAL A 112 -9.17 -8.84 -9.65
C VAL A 112 -10.61 -8.45 -9.95
N GLY A 113 -10.86 -7.68 -11.02
CA GLY A 113 -12.20 -7.29 -11.45
C GLY A 113 -12.84 -6.18 -10.60
N ARG A 114 -12.07 -5.50 -9.75
CA ARG A 114 -12.52 -4.35 -8.95
C ARG A 114 -12.29 -3.04 -9.70
N GLU A 115 -12.87 -2.94 -10.89
CA GLU A 115 -12.62 -1.81 -11.80
C GLU A 115 -13.09 -0.47 -11.23
N ARG A 116 -14.21 -0.46 -10.49
CA ARG A 116 -14.72 0.76 -9.85
C ARG A 116 -13.76 1.27 -8.79
N GLU A 117 -13.18 0.38 -7.98
CA GLU A 117 -12.16 0.74 -7.00
C GLU A 117 -10.90 1.22 -7.72
N ALA A 118 -10.44 0.49 -8.75
CA ALA A 118 -9.25 0.84 -9.52
C ALA A 118 -9.28 2.29 -10.03
N GLY A 119 -10.45 2.73 -10.52
CA GLY A 119 -10.66 4.12 -10.97
C GLY A 119 -10.34 5.15 -9.89
N ARG A 120 -10.78 4.94 -8.64
CA ARG A 120 -10.51 5.86 -7.52
C ARG A 120 -9.02 5.97 -7.20
N TRP A 121 -8.30 4.86 -7.27
CA TRP A 121 -6.85 4.82 -6.99
C TRP A 121 -6.04 5.50 -8.09
N TRP A 122 -6.42 5.33 -9.37
CA TRP A 122 -5.79 6.04 -10.46
C TRP A 122 -6.09 7.54 -10.45
N GLU A 123 -7.34 7.92 -10.17
CA GLU A 123 -7.71 9.34 -10.02
C GLU A 123 -6.89 10.01 -8.91
N MET A 124 -6.79 9.35 -7.75
CA MET A 124 -5.95 9.84 -6.65
C MET A 124 -4.47 9.92 -7.05
N SER A 125 -3.94 8.97 -7.81
CA SER A 125 -2.57 9.01 -8.34
C SER A 125 -2.33 10.24 -9.21
N GLU A 126 -3.24 10.53 -10.15
CA GLU A 126 -3.14 11.70 -11.04
C GLU A 126 -3.34 13.03 -10.27
N ASP A 127 -4.25 13.06 -9.30
CA ASP A 127 -4.46 14.24 -8.46
C ASP A 127 -3.21 14.58 -7.65
N VAL A 128 -2.58 13.57 -7.03
CA VAL A 128 -1.30 13.71 -6.34
C VAL A 128 -0.22 14.18 -7.31
N ARG A 129 -0.11 13.56 -8.49
CA ARG A 129 0.87 13.94 -9.51
C ARG A 129 0.77 15.42 -9.88
N ARG A 130 -0.45 15.88 -10.19
CA ARG A 130 -0.72 17.27 -10.60
C ARG A 130 -0.51 18.26 -9.48
N PHE A 131 -0.97 17.94 -8.26
CA PHE A 131 -0.91 18.86 -7.13
C PHE A 131 0.53 19.11 -6.67
N TYR A 132 1.39 18.09 -6.75
CA TYR A 132 2.76 18.17 -6.26
C TYR A 132 3.83 18.35 -7.36
N ASP A 133 3.42 18.38 -8.63
CA ASP A 133 4.31 18.53 -9.80
C ASP A 133 5.46 17.51 -9.80
N VAL A 134 5.09 16.23 -9.67
CA VAL A 134 6.01 15.08 -9.58
C VAL A 134 5.91 14.12 -10.75
#